data_AF-A0A379YWV2-F1
#
_entry.id   AF-A0A379YWV2-F1
#
_cell.length_a   1.000
_cell.length_b   1.000
_cell.length_c   1.000
_cell.angle_alpha   90.00
_cell.angle_beta   90.00
_cell.angle_gamma   90.00
#
_symmetry.space_group_name_H-M   'P 1'
#
loop_
_entity.id
_entity.type
_entity.pdbx_description
1 polymer ?
#
loop_
_entity_poly.entity_id
_entity_poly.type
_entity_poly.pdbx_seq_one_letter_code
_entity_poly.pdbx_strand_id
1 'polypeptide(L)'
;MPHIPFVRYGALALCLFSALAQASGVVPDSSVVIVEAADGEGTINVQNTDPYPVLLLTTLVPLPQDKAPLLTVTPPAARVEPGKSQSVRFLLTDKTPLSTERLMRVIFEGVPPQQKDKSEVRMTVRQKPAADYSPGRSGARSRPLETAGLAAHRQHPESE
;
A
#
# COMPACT_ATOMS: atom_id res chain seq x y z
N MET A 1 44.23 -10.56 -30.88
CA MET A 1 43.03 -9.72 -31.06
C MET A 1 42.26 -10.25 -32.27
N PRO A 2 41.09 -10.86 -32.04
CA PRO A 2 39.91 -10.45 -32.79
C PRO A 2 38.68 -10.29 -31.88
N HIS A 3 37.92 -9.21 -32.10
CA HIS A 3 36.69 -8.87 -31.38
C HIS A 3 35.49 -9.60 -32.01
N ILE A 4 34.73 -10.31 -31.19
CA ILE A 4 33.55 -11.12 -31.56
C ILE A 4 32.34 -10.17 -31.77
N PRO A 5 31.79 -10.00 -32.99
CA PRO A 5 30.69 -9.06 -33.26
C PRO A 5 29.30 -9.59 -32.83
N PHE A 6 29.20 -10.84 -32.36
CA PHE A 6 27.93 -11.52 -32.09
C PHE A 6 27.18 -10.99 -30.87
N VAL A 7 27.90 -10.41 -29.90
CA VAL A 7 27.30 -9.92 -28.64
C VAL A 7 26.45 -8.67 -28.84
N ARG A 8 26.72 -7.86 -29.88
CA ARG A 8 26.00 -6.60 -30.14
C ARG A 8 24.59 -6.82 -30.68
N TYR A 9 24.35 -7.88 -31.44
CA TYR A 9 23.03 -8.18 -32.01
C TYR A 9 22.09 -8.87 -31.01
N GLY A 10 22.64 -9.62 -30.06
CA GLY A 10 21.85 -10.27 -29.00
C GLY A 10 21.16 -9.27 -28.06
N ALA A 11 21.81 -8.13 -27.77
CA ALA A 11 21.23 -7.08 -26.95
C ALA A 11 20.03 -6.38 -27.61
N LEU A 12 20.08 -6.15 -28.93
CA LEU A 12 18.98 -5.53 -29.67
C LEU A 12 17.76 -6.45 -29.72
N ALA A 13 17.96 -7.76 -29.91
CA ALA A 13 16.89 -8.74 -29.90
C ALA A 13 16.19 -8.84 -28.53
N LEU A 14 16.94 -8.75 -27.42
CA LEU A 14 16.37 -8.83 -26.08
C LEU A 14 15.49 -7.61 -25.73
N CYS A 15 15.83 -6.42 -26.21
CA CYS A 15 15.01 -5.21 -26.04
C CYS A 15 13.67 -5.25 -26.80
N LEU A 16 13.57 -6.02 -27.88
CA LEU A 16 12.32 -6.17 -28.64
C LEU A 16 11.31 -7.10 -27.94
N PHE A 17 11.77 -8.05 -27.12
CA PHE A 17 10.88 -9.00 -26.43
C PHE A 17 10.23 -8.43 -25.16
N SER A 18 10.80 -7.41 -24.52
CA SER A 18 10.19 -6.79 -23.33
C SER A 18 8.88 -6.03 -23.62
N ALA A 19 8.61 -5.69 -24.87
CA ALA A 19 7.40 -4.96 -25.27
C ALA A 19 6.11 -5.80 -25.28
N LEU A 20 6.22 -7.13 -25.16
CA LEU A 20 5.07 -8.05 -25.17
C LEU A 20 4.55 -8.39 -23.77
N ALA A 21 5.10 -7.79 -22.71
CA ALA A 21 4.58 -7.93 -21.36
C ALA A 21 3.27 -7.15 -21.21
N GLN A 22 2.16 -7.77 -21.61
CA GLN A 22 0.83 -7.24 -21.30
C GLN A 22 0.48 -7.65 -19.87
N ALA A 23 0.23 -6.67 -19.00
CA ALA A 23 -0.34 -6.92 -17.69
C ALA A 23 -1.76 -7.50 -17.90
N SER A 24 -1.94 -8.77 -17.55
CA SER A 24 -3.26 -9.39 -17.45
C SER A 24 -3.95 -8.89 -16.19
N GLY A 25 -5.23 -8.55 -16.30
CA GLY A 25 -6.08 -8.11 -15.18
C GLY A 25 -6.73 -6.74 -15.36
N VAL A 26 -6.86 -6.03 -14.24
CA VAL A 26 -7.45 -4.69 -14.18
C VAL A 26 -6.37 -3.66 -13.88
N VAL A 27 -6.38 -2.56 -14.61
CA VAL A 27 -5.35 -1.51 -14.55
C VAL A 27 -6.03 -0.16 -14.29
N PRO A 28 -5.75 0.50 -13.16
CA PRO A 28 -6.21 1.87 -12.95
C PRO A 28 -5.44 2.85 -13.85
N ASP A 29 -6.09 3.94 -14.26
CA ASP A 29 -5.46 4.99 -15.08
C ASP A 29 -4.38 5.78 -14.32
N SER A 30 -4.43 5.77 -12.99
CA SER A 30 -3.43 6.36 -12.11
C SER A 30 -3.02 5.43 -10.96
N SER A 31 -1.86 5.70 -10.36
CA SER A 31 -1.39 5.01 -9.15
C SER A 31 -1.94 5.62 -7.86
N VAL A 32 -2.49 6.83 -7.92
CA VAL A 32 -2.95 7.62 -6.77
C VAL A 32 -4.28 8.27 -7.11
N VAL A 33 -5.25 8.07 -6.21
CA VAL A 33 -6.53 8.78 -6.22
C VAL A 33 -6.44 9.91 -5.20
N ILE A 34 -6.75 11.13 -5.64
CA ILE A 34 -6.88 12.29 -4.76
C ILE A 34 -8.37 12.52 -4.53
N VAL A 35 -8.76 12.61 -3.25
CA VAL A 35 -10.12 12.98 -2.85
C VAL A 35 -10.02 14.35 -2.19
N GLU A 36 -10.54 15.37 -2.84
CA GLU A 36 -10.52 16.72 -2.29
C GLU A 36 -11.59 16.86 -1.22
N ALA A 37 -11.21 17.33 -0.02
CA ALA A 37 -12.16 17.50 1.07
C ALA A 37 -13.23 18.57 0.78
N ALA A 38 -12.93 19.53 -0.09
CA ALA A 38 -13.87 20.57 -0.52
C ALA A 38 -15.00 19.99 -1.40
N ASP A 39 -14.66 19.08 -2.31
CA ASP A 39 -15.62 18.43 -3.21
C ASP A 39 -16.27 17.19 -2.55
N GLY A 40 -15.58 16.59 -1.56
CA GLY A 40 -16.03 15.41 -0.84
C GLY A 40 -16.00 14.13 -1.68
N GLU A 41 -15.39 14.18 -2.86
CA GLU A 41 -15.34 13.06 -3.78
C GLU A 41 -14.04 13.02 -4.60
N GLY A 42 -13.72 11.83 -5.10
CA GLY A 42 -12.66 11.60 -6.09
C GLY A 42 -13.07 10.46 -7.01
N THR A 43 -12.52 10.42 -8.22
CA THR A 43 -12.88 9.40 -9.21
C THR A 43 -11.63 8.88 -9.92
N ILE A 44 -11.65 7.60 -10.29
CA ILE A 44 -10.60 6.95 -11.09
C ILE A 44 -11.23 6.00 -12.11
N ASN A 45 -10.63 5.85 -13.29
CA ASN A 45 -11.03 4.81 -14.23
C ASN A 45 -10.15 3.58 -14.08
N VAL A 46 -10.77 2.41 -14.17
CA VAL A 46 -10.09 1.12 -14.13
C VAL A 46 -10.42 0.34 -15.40
N GLN A 47 -9.41 0.06 -16.21
CA GLN A 47 -9.53 -0.68 -17.45
C GLN A 47 -9.37 -2.18 -17.23
N ASN A 48 -10.19 -2.98 -17.88
CA ASN A 48 -9.95 -4.41 -18.03
C ASN A 48 -9.06 -4.66 -19.25
N THR A 49 -7.83 -5.13 -19.04
CA THR A 49 -6.88 -5.48 -20.11
C THR A 49 -6.94 -6.95 -20.50
N ASP A 50 -7.74 -7.77 -19.82
CA ASP A 50 -7.95 -9.16 -20.18
C ASP A 50 -8.86 -9.32 -21.42
N PRO A 51 -8.71 -10.41 -22.18
CA PRO A 51 -9.53 -10.71 -23.36
C PRO A 51 -10.93 -11.25 -23.01
N TYR A 52 -11.30 -11.32 -21.74
CA TYR A 52 -12.60 -11.80 -21.24
C TYR A 52 -13.19 -10.80 -20.23
N PRO A 53 -14.52 -10.79 -20.04
CA PRO A 53 -15.13 -9.93 -19.03
C PRO A 53 -14.63 -10.29 -17.63
N VAL A 54 -14.51 -9.32 -16.75
CA VAL A 54 -14.12 -9.51 -15.34
C VAL A 54 -15.14 -8.87 -14.41
N LEU A 55 -15.26 -9.41 -13.20
CA LEU A 55 -15.89 -8.71 -12.09
C LEU A 55 -14.81 -7.90 -11.37
N LEU A 56 -14.83 -6.58 -11.55
CA LEU A 56 -14.00 -5.64 -10.81
C LEU A 56 -14.55 -5.50 -9.38
N LEU A 57 -13.74 -5.87 -8.39
CA LEU A 57 -13.98 -5.62 -6.98
C LEU A 57 -13.06 -4.49 -6.51
N THR A 58 -13.63 -3.50 -5.82
CA THR A 58 -12.86 -2.41 -5.21
C THR A 58 -12.98 -2.46 -3.70
N THR A 59 -11.83 -2.54 -3.03
CA THR A 59 -11.77 -2.63 -1.56
C THR A 59 -10.87 -1.54 -1.00
N LEU A 60 -11.40 -0.83 -0.01
CA LEU A 60 -10.67 0.14 0.79
C LEU A 60 -10.00 -0.56 1.98
N VAL A 61 -8.69 -0.36 2.14
CA VAL A 61 -7.88 -0.96 3.20
C VAL A 61 -7.27 0.16 4.06
N PRO A 62 -7.63 0.26 5.35
CA PRO A 62 -7.04 1.24 6.25
C PRO A 62 -5.55 0.96 6.48
N LEU A 63 -4.79 2.02 6.74
CA LEU A 63 -3.37 1.91 7.08
C LEU A 63 -3.21 1.83 8.62
N PRO A 64 -2.12 1.26 9.15
CA PRO A 64 -1.90 1.17 10.59
C PRO A 64 -1.95 2.54 11.30
N GLN A 65 -1.43 3.58 10.63
CA GLN A 65 -1.44 4.97 11.08
C GLN A 65 -2.83 5.63 11.04
N ASP A 66 -3.78 5.08 10.27
CA ASP A 66 -5.09 5.65 10.09
C ASP A 66 -6.17 4.58 9.84
N LYS A 67 -6.94 4.31 10.90
CA LYS A 67 -8.00 3.29 10.92
C LYS A 67 -9.40 3.87 10.75
N ALA A 68 -9.54 5.19 10.62
CA ALA A 68 -10.86 5.80 10.48
C ALA A 68 -11.46 5.45 9.11
N PRO A 69 -12.72 5.01 9.03
CA PRO A 69 -13.39 4.73 7.76
C PRO A 69 -13.83 6.04 7.09
N LEU A 70 -12.86 6.78 6.54
CA LEU A 70 -13.08 8.12 5.99
C LEU A 70 -13.76 8.10 4.62
N LEU A 71 -13.64 7.01 3.88
CA LEU A 71 -14.12 6.90 2.50
C LEU A 71 -15.08 5.73 2.31
N THR A 72 -16.04 5.92 1.41
CA THR A 72 -16.83 4.85 0.79
C THR A 72 -16.57 4.82 -0.72
N VAL A 73 -16.86 3.68 -1.36
CA VAL A 73 -16.59 3.45 -2.78
C VAL A 73 -17.85 3.05 -3.53
N THR A 74 -18.03 3.55 -4.74
CA THR A 74 -19.20 3.24 -5.58
C THR A 74 -18.81 3.15 -7.08
N PRO A 75 -19.23 2.09 -7.80
CA PRO A 75 -19.77 0.85 -7.25
C PRO A 75 -18.67 0.04 -6.53
N PRO A 76 -18.99 -0.74 -5.47
CA PRO A 76 -18.02 -1.61 -4.82
C PRO A 76 -17.64 -2.83 -5.70
N ALA A 77 -18.57 -3.25 -6.56
CA ALA A 77 -18.34 -4.30 -7.55
C ALA A 77 -19.03 -3.96 -8.88
N ALA A 78 -18.35 -4.19 -10.00
CA ALA A 78 -18.89 -3.94 -11.34
C ALA A 78 -18.33 -4.94 -12.36
N ARG A 79 -19.15 -5.35 -13.32
CA ARG A 79 -18.68 -6.15 -14.45
C ARG A 79 -18.05 -5.23 -15.50
N VAL A 80 -16.85 -5.57 -15.97
CA VAL A 80 -16.10 -4.80 -16.96
C VAL A 80 -15.77 -5.69 -18.16
N GLU A 81 -16.25 -5.30 -19.34
CA GLU A 81 -16.00 -6.03 -20.59
C GLU A 81 -14.55 -5.86 -21.08
N PRO A 82 -14.05 -6.75 -21.96
CA PRO A 82 -12.68 -6.67 -22.49
C PRO A 82 -12.34 -5.29 -23.09
N GLY A 83 -11.22 -4.71 -22.68
CA GLY A 83 -10.73 -3.42 -23.15
C GLY A 83 -11.57 -2.21 -22.67
N LYS A 84 -12.65 -2.42 -21.91
CA LYS A 84 -13.50 -1.36 -21.38
C LYS A 84 -12.97 -0.86 -20.04
N SER A 85 -13.40 0.36 -19.69
CA SER A 85 -13.07 1.00 -18.42
C SER A 85 -14.31 1.19 -17.57
N GLN A 86 -14.14 1.07 -16.25
CA GLN A 86 -15.14 1.35 -15.24
C GLN A 86 -14.69 2.54 -14.40
N SER A 87 -15.55 3.55 -14.30
CA SER A 87 -15.36 4.67 -13.37
C SER A 87 -15.73 4.24 -11.95
N VAL A 88 -14.82 4.45 -11.02
CA VAL A 88 -15.00 4.16 -9.59
C VAL A 88 -14.90 5.46 -8.82
N ARG A 89 -15.94 5.75 -8.04
CA ARG A 89 -16.08 6.98 -7.24
C ARG A 89 -15.77 6.68 -5.77
N PHE A 90 -14.99 7.55 -5.16
CA PHE A 90 -14.67 7.58 -3.74
C PHE A 90 -15.39 8.77 -3.14
N LEU A 91 -16.12 8.56 -2.05
CA LEU A 91 -16.86 9.61 -1.37
C LEU A 91 -16.39 9.70 0.08
N LEU A 92 -16.18 10.91 0.56
CA LEU A 92 -15.87 11.19 1.96
C LEU A 92 -17.12 10.95 2.80
N THR A 93 -17.00 10.06 3.78
CA THR A 93 -18.11 9.67 4.66
C THR A 93 -18.32 10.67 5.79
N ASP A 94 -17.25 11.36 6.20
CA ASP A 94 -17.24 12.29 7.32
C ASP A 94 -17.15 13.74 6.81
N LYS A 95 -18.02 14.62 7.31
CA LYS A 95 -18.05 16.05 6.94
C LYS A 95 -17.15 16.90 7.83
N THR A 96 -16.49 16.28 8.80
CA THR A 96 -15.59 16.98 9.69
C THR A 96 -14.35 17.42 8.90
N PRO A 97 -13.95 18.71 8.93
CA PRO A 97 -12.79 19.19 8.20
C PRO A 97 -11.54 18.38 8.56
N LEU A 98 -10.88 17.81 7.57
CA LEU A 98 -9.63 17.09 7.79
C LEU A 98 -8.54 18.08 8.19
N SER A 99 -8.06 17.99 9.44
CA SER A 99 -6.96 18.85 9.92
C SER A 99 -5.61 18.52 9.28
N THR A 100 -5.48 17.34 8.68
CA THR A 100 -4.26 16.84 8.03
C THR A 100 -4.64 15.96 6.84
N GLU A 101 -3.73 15.81 5.88
CA GLU A 101 -3.85 14.79 4.84
C GLU A 101 -3.89 13.38 5.44
N ARG A 102 -4.71 12.51 4.85
CA ARG A 102 -4.96 11.15 5.31
C ARG A 102 -4.76 10.19 4.16
N LEU A 103 -4.13 9.04 4.44
CA LEU A 103 -3.76 8.06 3.44
C LEU A 103 -4.52 6.76 3.67
N MET A 104 -5.12 6.24 2.60
CA MET A 104 -5.80 4.95 2.58
C MET A 104 -5.33 4.15 1.37
N ARG A 105 -5.27 2.82 1.50
CA ARG A 105 -4.93 1.95 0.38
C ARG A 105 -6.20 1.49 -0.31
N VAL A 106 -6.24 1.61 -1.63
CA VAL A 106 -7.29 1.02 -2.47
C VAL A 106 -6.74 -0.22 -3.17
N ILE A 107 -7.55 -1.27 -3.27
CA ILE A 107 -7.24 -2.48 -4.03
C ILE A 107 -8.31 -2.68 -5.09
N PHE A 108 -7.88 -2.77 -6.35
CA PHE A 108 -8.70 -3.19 -7.48
C PHE A 108 -8.36 -4.64 -7.83
N GLU A 109 -9.37 -5.50 -7.90
CA GLU A 109 -9.20 -6.91 -8.24
C GLU A 109 -10.16 -7.28 -9.37
N GLY A 110 -9.62 -7.81 -10.47
CA GLY A 110 -10.40 -8.37 -11.57
C GLY A 110 -10.61 -9.87 -11.34
N VAL A 111 -11.83 -10.27 -10.99
CA VAL A 111 -12.19 -11.67 -10.80
C VAL A 111 -12.74 -12.21 -12.14
N PRO A 112 -12.09 -13.18 -12.80
CA PRO A 112 -12.60 -13.72 -14.06
C PRO A 112 -13.83 -14.62 -13.82
N PRO A 113 -14.70 -14.82 -14.83
CA PRO A 113 -15.85 -15.69 -14.72
C PRO A 113 -15.45 -17.13 -14.40
N GLN A 114 -16.25 -17.80 -13.58
CA GLN A 114 -16.12 -19.24 -13.34
C GLN A 114 -16.70 -20.00 -14.54
N GLN A 115 -15.92 -20.92 -15.10
CA GLN A 115 -16.43 -21.89 -16.07
C GLN A 115 -16.98 -23.09 -15.28
N LYS A 116 -18.28 -23.38 -15.43
CA LYS A 116 -18.97 -24.43 -14.65
C LYS A 116 -18.51 -25.87 -14.97
N ASP A 117 -17.80 -26.08 -16.09
CA ASP A 117 -17.51 -27.42 -16.61
C ASP A 117 -16.00 -27.78 -16.64
N LYS A 118 -15.14 -26.97 -16.02
CA LYS A 118 -13.71 -27.26 -15.90
C LYS A 118 -13.28 -27.21 -14.44
N SER A 119 -12.68 -28.30 -13.96
CA SER A 119 -12.03 -28.34 -12.65
C SER A 119 -10.73 -27.54 -12.72
N GLU A 120 -10.81 -26.23 -12.53
CA GLU A 120 -9.66 -25.33 -12.52
C GLU A 120 -9.34 -24.91 -11.07
N VAL A 121 -8.15 -25.26 -10.58
CA VAL A 121 -7.60 -24.70 -9.33
C VAL A 121 -7.02 -23.32 -9.66
N ARG A 122 -7.71 -22.25 -9.27
CA ARG A 122 -7.21 -20.88 -9.45
C ARG A 122 -6.60 -20.35 -8.15
N MET A 123 -5.28 -20.15 -8.14
CA MET A 123 -4.52 -19.62 -7.01
C MET A 123 -4.33 -18.11 -7.16
N THR A 124 -4.97 -17.31 -6.31
CA THR A 124 -4.70 -15.86 -6.21
C THR A 124 -3.59 -15.64 -5.18
N VAL A 125 -2.35 -15.37 -5.62
CA VAL A 125 -1.23 -15.08 -4.72
C VAL A 125 -1.25 -13.60 -4.34
N ARG A 126 -1.60 -13.31 -3.08
CA ARG A 126 -1.50 -11.97 -2.50
C ARG A 126 -0.23 -11.87 -1.66
N GLN A 127 0.83 -11.26 -2.20
CA GLN A 127 2.03 -10.95 -1.42
C GLN A 127 1.82 -9.65 -0.64
N LYS A 128 1.79 -9.73 0.70
CA LYS A 128 1.94 -8.56 1.56
C LYS A 128 3.41 -8.49 1.99
N PRO A 129 4.18 -7.45 1.60
CA PRO A 129 5.51 -7.25 2.16
C PRO A 129 5.38 -7.00 3.68
N ALA A 130 6.33 -7.53 4.45
CA ALA A 130 6.36 -7.35 5.89
C ALA A 130 6.45 -5.86 6.25
N ALA A 131 5.54 -5.39 7.11
CA ALA A 131 5.69 -4.10 7.76
C ALA A 131 6.65 -4.28 8.93
N ASP A 132 7.88 -3.78 8.78
CA ASP A 132 8.81 -3.67 9.90
C ASP A 132 8.26 -2.63 10.90
N TYR A 133 7.91 -3.09 12.10
CA TYR A 133 7.49 -2.23 13.21
C TYR A 133 8.66 -2.16 14.18
N SER A 134 9.45 -1.08 14.10
CA SER A 134 10.43 -0.73 15.13
C SER A 134 9.76 0.21 16.14
N PRO A 135 9.36 -0.26 17.34
CA PRO A 135 8.96 0.65 18.40
C PRO A 135 10.21 1.41 18.83
N GLY A 136 10.22 2.71 18.51
CA GLY A 136 11.24 3.64 18.95
C GLY A 136 11.55 3.43 20.44
N ARG A 137 12.83 3.19 20.71
CA ARG A 137 13.43 3.06 22.03
C ARG A 137 13.06 4.30 22.86
N SER A 138 12.03 4.16 23.70
CA SER A 138 11.59 5.17 24.64
C SER A 138 12.72 5.52 25.61
N GLY A 139 12.99 6.82 25.76
CA GLY A 139 14.15 7.36 26.45
C GLY A 139 14.32 6.89 27.89
N ALA A 140 15.47 6.28 28.17
CA ALA A 140 16.04 6.28 29.51
C ALA A 140 16.88 7.56 29.66
N ARG A 141 16.21 8.62 30.11
CA ARG A 141 16.80 9.87 30.56
C ARG A 141 17.68 9.56 31.79
N SER A 142 18.99 9.59 31.64
CA SER A 142 19.95 9.54 32.76
C SER A 142 19.78 10.79 33.62
N ARG A 143 19.24 10.62 34.83
CA ARG A 143 19.20 11.68 35.85
C ARG A 143 20.61 11.84 36.44
N PRO A 144 21.10 13.08 36.67
CA PRO A 144 22.36 13.28 37.38
C PRO A 144 22.17 12.96 38.87
N LEU A 145 23.12 12.25 39.48
CA LEU A 145 23.21 12.07 40.93
C LEU A 145 23.66 13.39 41.55
N GLU A 146 22.74 14.10 42.20
CA GLU A 146 23.08 15.15 43.15
C GLU A 146 22.20 15.04 44.41
N THR A 147 22.85 15.23 45.55
CA THR A 147 22.29 15.55 46.88
C THR A 147 21.75 14.39 47.73
N ALA A 148 22.66 13.69 48.40
CA ALA A 148 22.43 13.16 49.74
C ALA A 148 23.57 13.61 50.66
N GLY A 149 23.58 14.90 50.99
CA GLY A 149 24.28 15.41 52.16
C GLY A 149 23.25 15.66 53.26
N LEU A 150 23.23 14.82 54.29
CA LEU A 150 22.74 15.23 55.60
C LEU A 150 23.67 14.64 56.66
N ALA A 151 24.30 15.55 57.39
CA ALA A 151 25.39 15.32 58.32
C ALA A 151 24.93 14.63 59.61
N ALA A 152 25.81 13.81 60.17
CA ALA A 152 25.88 13.59 61.61
C ALA A 152 27.34 13.35 62.02
N HIS A 153 27.94 14.43 62.51
CA HIS A 153 28.77 14.52 63.70
C HIS A 153 29.94 13.54 63.91
N ARG A 154 31.15 14.08 63.71
CA ARG A 154 32.43 13.61 64.26
C ARG A 154 32.40 13.61 65.79
N GLN A 155 32.94 12.57 66.42
CA GLN A 155 33.78 12.66 67.63
C GLN A 155 34.54 11.33 67.86
N HIS A 156 35.86 11.43 67.97
CA HIS A 156 36.82 10.45 68.53
C HIS A 156 37.24 11.04 69.89
N PRO A 157 37.38 10.27 71.00
CA PRO A 157 38.66 9.67 71.44
C PRO A 157 38.51 8.21 71.92
N GLU A 158 39.48 7.32 71.66
CA GLU A 158 40.60 6.88 72.54
C GLU A 158 40.28 6.16 73.86
N SER A 159 41.11 5.12 74.09
CA SER A 159 41.60 4.50 75.33
C SER A 159 40.83 3.38 76.06
N GLU A 160 41.61 2.32 76.28
CA GLU A 160 41.57 1.16 77.20
C GLU A 160 40.65 -0.04 76.93
#